data_AF-A0A2V7R6G6-F1
#
_entry.id   AF-A0A2V7R6G6-F1
#
_cell.length_a   1.000
_cell.length_b   1.000
_cell.length_c   1.000
_cell.angle_alpha   90.00
_cell.angle_beta   90.00
_cell.angle_gamma   90.00
#
_symmetry.space_group_name_H-M   'P 1'
#
loop_
_entity.id
_entity.type
_entity.pdbx_description
1 polymer ?
#
loop_
_entity_poly.entity_id
_entity_poly.type
_entity_poly.pdbx_seq_one_letter_code
_entity_poly.pdbx_strand_id
1 'polypeptide(L)'
;MSPSAPTIDLRSDTVTQPSPAMRRAMADAEVGDDVLDGDPTTRRLEERIAQLLGTEDALFFPSGTQANQTGIALVTEPGTELLLEANAHLVHSEVAGVAALSGVQIRPITTGLYALDHNLARIGEDHENARRFAELLSGSPAVRPSDPQTNIVMVDLRRERDTPESVSQRLAQAGVRLAPWGPRRLRAVTHLDVSRADAERAARIVLETLA
;
A
#
# COMPACT_ATOMS: atom_id res chain seq x y z
N MET A 1 53.64 24.43 2.25
CA MET A 1 52.69 24.05 1.19
C MET A 1 51.34 24.61 1.59
N SER A 2 50.73 25.47 0.77
CA SER A 2 49.38 25.96 1.05
C SER A 2 48.41 24.77 1.09
N PRO A 3 47.46 24.70 2.03
CA PRO A 3 46.48 23.62 2.06
C PRO A 3 45.72 23.62 0.73
N SER A 4 45.66 22.47 0.06
CA SER A 4 44.86 22.32 -1.17
C SER A 4 43.40 22.62 -0.84
N ALA A 5 42.69 23.27 -1.76
CA ALA A 5 41.25 23.45 -1.63
C ALA A 5 40.56 22.10 -1.36
N PRO A 6 39.50 22.07 -0.54
CA PRO A 6 38.81 20.83 -0.22
C PRO A 6 38.25 20.17 -1.48
N THR A 7 38.44 18.85 -1.60
CA THR A 7 37.91 18.05 -2.70
C THR A 7 36.39 18.08 -2.70
N ILE A 8 35.77 18.37 -3.85
CA ILE A 8 34.32 18.27 -4.05
C ILE A 8 34.02 16.84 -4.52
N ASP A 9 33.35 16.05 -3.69
CA ASP A 9 33.00 14.65 -3.96
C ASP A 9 31.48 14.48 -4.15
N LEU A 10 31.06 14.17 -5.38
CA LEU A 10 29.65 14.05 -5.78
C LEU A 10 29.26 12.61 -6.14
N ARG A 11 30.04 11.61 -5.71
CA ARG A 11 29.80 10.19 -6.08
C ARG A 11 28.55 9.62 -5.41
N SER A 12 28.29 9.98 -4.16
CA SER A 12 27.16 9.54 -3.34
C SER A 12 27.12 10.37 -2.06
N ASP A 13 25.95 10.52 -1.45
CA ASP A 13 25.79 11.07 -0.11
C ASP A 13 26.42 10.18 0.99
N THR A 14 26.67 8.89 0.72
CA THR A 14 27.38 7.98 1.64
C THR A 14 28.83 8.37 1.92
N VAL A 15 29.44 9.27 1.14
CA VAL A 15 30.81 9.78 1.39
C VAL A 15 30.88 10.79 2.54
N THR A 16 29.72 11.22 3.07
CA THR A 16 29.60 12.20 4.15
C THR A 16 30.44 11.80 5.36
N GLN A 17 31.15 12.78 5.93
CA GLN A 17 31.97 12.59 7.14
C GLN A 17 31.28 13.18 8.38
N PRO A 18 31.37 12.55 9.56
CA PRO A 18 30.82 13.10 10.79
C PRO A 18 31.41 14.48 11.11
N SER A 19 30.51 15.44 11.41
CA SER A 19 30.90 16.78 11.85
C SER A 19 31.63 16.75 13.21
N PRO A 20 32.36 17.81 13.59
CA PRO A 20 33.00 17.87 14.91
C PRO A 20 32.02 17.70 16.08
N ALA A 21 30.78 18.19 15.95
CA ALA A 21 29.75 18.01 16.97
C ALA A 21 29.27 16.55 17.06
N MET A 22 29.07 15.89 15.91
CA MET A 22 28.73 14.45 15.87
C MET A 22 29.84 13.61 16.51
N ARG A 23 31.11 13.91 16.20
CA ARG A 23 32.25 13.20 16.79
C ARG A 23 32.33 13.32 18.31
N ARG A 24 32.03 14.51 18.86
CA ARG A 24 31.91 14.69 20.31
C ARG A 24 30.75 13.90 20.89
N ALA A 25 29.57 13.98 20.28
CA ALA A 25 28.41 13.20 20.72
C ALA A 25 28.67 11.69 20.73
N MET A 26 29.40 11.16 19.74
CA MET A 26 29.83 9.76 19.71
C MET A 26 30.81 9.43 20.84
N ALA A 27 31.77 10.31 21.12
CA ALA A 27 32.78 10.09 22.16
C ALA A 27 32.19 10.16 23.58
N ASP A 28 31.18 11.00 23.76
CA ASP A 28 30.53 11.22 25.06
C ASP A 28 29.30 10.32 25.29
N ALA A 29 28.97 9.44 24.33
CA ALA A 29 27.81 8.56 24.41
C ALA A 29 27.95 7.56 25.57
N GLU A 30 26.88 7.40 26.35
CA GLU A 30 26.76 6.30 27.31
C GLU A 30 26.54 5.01 26.54
N VAL A 31 27.32 3.98 26.82
CA VAL A 31 27.30 2.71 26.09
C VAL A 31 27.08 1.52 27.02
N GLY A 32 26.48 0.46 26.49
CA GLY A 32 26.20 -0.79 27.18
C GLY A 32 26.38 -1.98 26.25
N ASP A 33 26.08 -3.18 26.75
CA ASP A 33 26.00 -4.37 25.91
C ASP A 33 24.57 -4.48 25.35
N ASP A 34 24.44 -4.23 24.05
CA ASP A 34 23.13 -4.19 23.39
C ASP A 34 22.40 -5.54 23.38
N VAL A 35 23.13 -6.65 23.43
CA VAL A 35 22.57 -8.00 23.39
C VAL A 35 22.07 -8.44 24.78
N LEU A 36 22.83 -8.11 25.83
CA LEU A 36 22.56 -8.60 27.18
C LEU A 36 21.58 -7.70 27.94
N ASP A 37 21.92 -6.41 28.06
CA ASP A 37 21.23 -5.47 28.94
C ASP A 37 20.58 -4.30 28.15
N GLY A 38 20.95 -4.17 26.88
CA GLY A 38 20.60 -3.10 25.94
C GLY A 38 21.50 -1.88 26.07
N ASP A 39 21.86 -1.30 24.94
CA ASP A 39 22.67 -0.08 24.93
C ASP A 39 21.76 1.16 25.12
N PRO A 40 22.03 2.01 26.13
CA PRO A 40 21.16 3.15 26.43
C PRO A 40 21.16 4.21 25.33
N THR A 41 22.23 4.33 24.54
CA THR A 41 22.26 5.23 23.38
C THR A 41 21.48 4.65 22.21
N THR A 42 21.63 3.35 21.93
CA THR A 42 20.86 2.66 20.88
C THR A 42 19.36 2.71 21.17
N ARG A 43 18.93 2.37 22.38
CA ARG A 43 17.50 2.41 22.76
C ARG A 43 16.89 3.80 22.60
N ARG A 44 17.58 4.85 23.05
CA ARG A 44 17.10 6.24 22.86
C ARG A 44 16.97 6.61 21.39
N LEU A 45 17.85 6.09 20.53
CA LEU A 45 17.76 6.30 19.09
C LEU A 45 16.52 5.59 18.53
N GLU A 46 16.34 4.31 18.86
CA GLU A 46 15.22 3.48 18.42
C GLU A 46 13.87 4.05 18.86
N GLU A 47 13.70 4.35 20.15
CA GLU A 47 12.49 4.97 20.70
C GLU A 47 12.14 6.28 19.98
N ARG A 48 13.14 7.12 19.72
CA ARG A 48 12.94 8.39 19.02
C ARG A 48 12.52 8.18 17.57
N ILE A 49 13.09 7.19 16.88
CA ILE A 49 12.74 6.88 15.49
C ILE A 49 11.33 6.27 15.41
N ALA A 50 10.98 5.36 16.32
CA ALA A 50 9.63 4.80 16.42
C ALA A 50 8.59 5.91 16.61
N GLN A 51 8.84 6.84 17.52
CA GLN A 51 7.99 8.02 17.73
C GLN A 51 7.90 8.92 16.49
N LEU A 52 9.01 9.15 15.79
CA LEU A 52 9.07 9.99 14.60
C LEU A 52 8.26 9.40 13.44
N LEU A 53 8.30 8.08 13.28
CA LEU A 53 7.63 7.36 12.19
C LEU A 53 6.22 6.89 12.56
N GLY A 54 5.83 7.01 13.83
CA GLY A 54 4.53 6.55 14.32
C GLY A 54 4.40 5.02 14.34
N THR A 55 5.52 4.30 14.52
CA THR A 55 5.54 2.83 14.66
C THR A 55 5.62 2.43 16.13
N GLU A 56 5.26 1.18 16.43
CA GLU A 56 5.31 0.66 17.80
C GLU A 56 6.76 0.53 18.32
N ASP A 57 7.70 0.22 17.43
CA ASP A 57 9.11 0.01 17.76
C ASP A 57 10.03 0.31 16.56
N ALA A 58 11.35 0.31 16.80
CA ALA A 58 12.39 0.42 15.79
C ALA A 58 13.65 -0.37 16.23
N LEU A 59 14.48 -0.78 15.26
CA LEU A 59 15.71 -1.53 15.53
C LEU A 59 16.88 -0.95 14.74
N PHE A 60 18.02 -0.74 15.39
CA PHE A 60 19.23 -0.26 14.76
C PHE A 60 19.95 -1.37 13.99
N PHE A 61 20.38 -1.07 12.76
CA PHE A 61 21.17 -1.98 11.94
C PHE A 61 22.45 -1.30 11.46
N PRO A 62 23.57 -2.06 11.36
CA PRO A 62 24.82 -1.56 10.80
C PRO A 62 24.73 -1.04 9.35
N SER A 63 23.76 -1.52 8.56
CA SER A 63 23.57 -1.09 7.17
C SER A 63 22.12 -1.18 6.73
N GLY A 64 21.75 -0.41 5.70
CA GLY A 64 20.44 -0.50 5.06
C GLY A 64 20.19 -1.88 4.43
N THR A 65 21.21 -2.53 3.87
CA THR A 65 21.11 -3.89 3.35
C THR A 65 20.71 -4.87 4.45
N GLN A 66 21.35 -4.82 5.62
CA GLN A 66 20.97 -5.72 6.72
C GLN A 66 19.54 -5.45 7.21
N ALA A 67 19.15 -4.17 7.34
CA ALA A 67 17.79 -3.81 7.72
C ALA A 67 16.76 -4.37 6.73
N ASN A 68 17.00 -4.23 5.42
CA ASN A 68 16.10 -4.78 4.39
C ASN A 68 16.04 -6.31 4.44
N GLN A 69 17.19 -6.99 4.54
CA GLN A 69 17.22 -8.46 4.60
C GLN A 69 16.51 -8.99 5.85
N THR A 70 16.69 -8.34 7.01
CA THR A 70 15.94 -8.70 8.22
C THR A 70 14.45 -8.48 8.05
N GLY A 71 14.03 -7.34 7.50
CA GLY A 71 12.61 -7.06 7.23
C GLY A 71 11.98 -8.12 6.33
N ILE A 72 12.69 -8.54 5.27
CA ILE A 72 12.24 -9.59 4.35
C ILE A 72 12.12 -10.93 5.09
N ALA A 73 13.14 -11.33 5.85
CA ALA A 73 13.10 -12.57 6.61
C ALA A 73 11.95 -12.63 7.63
N LEU A 74 11.48 -11.49 8.15
CA LEU A 74 10.36 -11.42 9.08
C LEU A 74 8.98 -11.54 8.41
N VAL A 75 8.86 -11.12 7.14
CA VAL A 75 7.55 -11.03 6.44
C VAL A 75 7.38 -12.04 5.32
N THR A 76 8.36 -12.93 5.11
CA THR A 76 8.35 -13.93 4.05
C THR A 76 8.74 -15.31 4.56
N GLU A 77 8.42 -16.33 3.78
CA GLU A 77 8.83 -17.71 4.03
C GLU A 77 9.69 -18.22 2.85
N PRO A 78 10.70 -19.09 3.09
CA PRO A 78 11.46 -19.71 2.01
C PRO A 78 10.56 -20.43 0.99
N GLY A 79 10.86 -20.26 -0.30
CA GLY A 79 10.06 -20.81 -1.40
C GLY A 79 8.88 -19.93 -1.84
N THR A 80 8.70 -18.75 -1.25
CA THR A 80 7.70 -17.76 -1.67
C THR A 80 8.27 -16.74 -2.68
N GLU A 81 7.38 -15.90 -3.21
CA GLU A 81 7.73 -14.80 -4.11
C GLU A 81 7.64 -13.45 -3.40
N LEU A 82 8.61 -12.56 -3.65
CA LEU A 82 8.59 -11.16 -3.26
C LEU A 82 8.44 -10.29 -4.52
N LEU A 83 7.31 -9.58 -4.63
CA LEU A 83 7.07 -8.63 -5.72
C LEU A 83 7.76 -7.30 -5.42
N LEU A 84 8.65 -6.86 -6.30
CA LEU A 84 9.38 -5.58 -6.17
C LEU A 84 9.41 -4.84 -7.50
N GLU A 85 9.49 -3.52 -7.44
CA GLU A 85 9.78 -2.72 -8.63
C GLU A 85 11.14 -3.15 -9.22
N ALA A 86 11.23 -3.23 -10.54
CA ALA A 86 12.35 -3.86 -11.23
C ALA A 86 13.70 -3.17 -10.97
N ASN A 87 13.71 -1.88 -10.66
CA ASN A 87 14.91 -1.10 -10.35
C ASN A 87 15.15 -0.92 -8.84
N ALA A 88 14.41 -1.64 -7.98
CA ALA A 88 14.59 -1.54 -6.54
C ALA A 88 16.01 -1.95 -6.10
N HIS A 89 16.52 -1.31 -5.04
CA HIS A 89 17.86 -1.56 -4.50
C HIS A 89 18.10 -3.05 -4.18
N LEU A 90 17.06 -3.73 -3.67
CA LEU A 90 17.05 -5.16 -3.39
C LEU A 90 17.33 -6.05 -4.61
N VAL A 91 17.00 -5.59 -5.81
CA VAL A 91 17.23 -6.31 -7.07
C VAL A 91 18.69 -6.17 -7.52
N HIS A 92 19.26 -4.97 -7.41
CA HIS A 92 20.52 -4.63 -8.09
C HIS A 92 21.73 -4.47 -7.17
N SER A 93 21.52 -4.12 -5.91
CA SER A 93 22.56 -3.57 -5.03
C SER A 93 22.76 -4.38 -3.74
N GLU A 94 22.03 -5.48 -3.56
CA GLU A 94 22.14 -6.37 -2.40
C GLU A 94 22.59 -7.78 -2.75
N VAL A 95 23.24 -7.96 -3.91
CA VAL A 95 23.97 -9.19 -4.30
C VAL A 95 23.10 -10.45 -4.19
N ALA A 96 21.86 -10.36 -4.65
CA ALA A 96 20.86 -11.44 -4.55
C ALA A 96 20.63 -11.97 -3.11
N GLY A 97 20.83 -11.12 -2.09
CA GLY A 97 20.70 -11.47 -0.68
C GLY A 97 19.36 -12.10 -0.34
N VAL A 98 18.27 -11.64 -0.94
CA VAL A 98 16.91 -12.19 -0.72
C VAL A 98 16.84 -13.67 -1.05
N ALA A 99 17.40 -14.07 -2.19
CA ALA A 99 17.44 -15.47 -2.59
C ALA A 99 18.41 -16.29 -1.73
N ALA A 100 19.59 -15.72 -1.45
CA ALA A 100 20.66 -16.42 -0.74
C ALA A 100 20.39 -16.63 0.76
N LEU A 101 19.79 -15.63 1.42
CA LEU A 101 19.61 -15.59 2.88
C LEU A 101 18.21 -16.04 3.30
N SER A 102 17.18 -15.64 2.54
CA SER A 102 15.78 -15.94 2.88
C SER A 102 15.18 -17.04 2.03
N GLY A 103 15.87 -17.50 0.96
CA GLY A 103 15.32 -18.52 0.06
C GLY A 103 14.08 -18.06 -0.70
N VAL A 104 13.95 -16.75 -0.91
CA VAL A 104 12.78 -16.11 -1.53
C VAL A 104 13.12 -15.67 -2.95
N GLN A 105 12.20 -15.93 -3.89
CA GLN A 105 12.36 -15.49 -5.26
C GLN A 105 11.85 -14.06 -5.41
N ILE A 106 12.71 -13.14 -5.87
CA ILE A 106 12.23 -11.83 -6.31
C ILE A 106 11.55 -11.99 -7.67
N ARG A 107 10.33 -11.46 -7.80
CA ARG A 107 9.63 -11.32 -9.08
C ARG A 107 9.48 -9.83 -9.40
N PRO A 108 10.37 -9.29 -10.26
CA PRO A 108 10.33 -7.89 -10.66
C PRO A 108 9.02 -7.51 -11.37
N ILE A 109 8.49 -6.34 -11.03
CA ILE A 109 7.37 -5.70 -11.73
C ILE A 109 7.82 -4.37 -12.32
N THR A 110 7.41 -4.08 -13.56
CA THR A 110 7.80 -2.85 -14.30
C THR A 110 6.63 -1.88 -14.46
N THR A 111 5.41 -2.29 -14.15
CA THR A 111 4.18 -1.49 -14.38
C THR A 111 3.64 -0.82 -13.12
N GLY A 112 4.16 -1.17 -11.94
CA GLY A 112 3.72 -0.58 -10.67
C GLY A 112 3.89 0.94 -10.64
N LEU A 113 5.04 1.44 -11.11
CA LEU A 113 5.30 2.88 -11.19
C LEU A 113 4.32 3.58 -12.14
N TYR A 114 4.05 3.02 -13.32
CA TYR A 114 3.07 3.62 -14.24
C TYR A 114 1.70 3.78 -13.58
N ALA A 115 1.24 2.77 -12.83
CA ALA A 115 -0.03 2.88 -12.11
C ALA A 115 0.02 3.96 -11.01
N LEU A 116 1.14 4.10 -10.30
CA LEU A 116 1.31 5.14 -9.27
C LEU A 116 1.40 6.54 -9.90
N ASP A 117 2.17 6.70 -10.97
CA ASP A 117 2.42 7.98 -11.64
C ASP A 117 1.18 8.49 -12.37
N HIS A 118 0.38 7.59 -12.95
CA HIS A 118 -0.73 7.98 -13.82
C HIS A 118 -2.11 7.74 -13.23
N ASN A 119 -2.27 6.80 -12.28
CA ASN A 119 -3.59 6.40 -11.77
C ASN A 119 -3.81 6.69 -10.28
N LEU A 120 -2.79 7.07 -9.51
CA LEU A 120 -2.94 7.31 -8.07
C LEU A 120 -3.95 8.42 -7.76
N ALA A 121 -3.87 9.55 -8.47
CA ALA A 121 -4.83 10.65 -8.31
C ALA A 121 -6.27 10.23 -8.63
N ARG A 122 -6.45 9.26 -9.55
CA ARG A 122 -7.75 8.78 -10.02
C ARG A 122 -8.45 7.85 -9.02
N ILE A 123 -7.73 7.27 -8.06
CA ILE A 123 -8.37 6.47 -6.99
C ILE A 123 -9.46 7.30 -6.26
N GLY A 124 -9.22 8.60 -6.10
CA GLY A 124 -10.21 9.54 -5.58
C GLY A 124 -11.48 9.60 -6.42
N GLU A 125 -11.36 9.64 -7.75
CA GLU A 125 -12.49 9.66 -8.69
C GLU A 125 -13.32 8.37 -8.60
N ASP A 126 -12.66 7.20 -8.47
CA ASP A 126 -13.38 5.94 -8.29
C ASP A 126 -14.17 5.95 -6.96
N HIS A 127 -13.59 6.47 -5.88
CA HIS A 127 -14.30 6.62 -4.60
C HIS A 127 -15.51 7.55 -4.72
N GLU A 128 -15.36 8.68 -5.42
CA GLU A 128 -16.46 9.61 -5.70
C GLU A 128 -17.56 8.97 -6.56
N ASN A 129 -17.17 8.21 -7.58
CA ASN A 129 -18.10 7.49 -8.44
C ASN A 129 -18.89 6.44 -7.64
N ALA A 130 -18.23 5.70 -6.75
CA ALA A 130 -18.86 4.73 -5.85
C ALA A 130 -19.84 5.41 -4.89
N ARG A 131 -19.43 6.50 -4.23
CA ARG A 131 -20.32 7.27 -3.33
C ARG A 131 -21.55 7.75 -4.08
N ARG A 132 -21.39 8.33 -5.26
CA ARG A 132 -22.55 8.84 -5.97
C ARG A 132 -23.43 7.74 -6.58
N PHE A 133 -22.86 6.61 -7.00
CA PHE A 133 -23.68 5.43 -7.32
C PHE A 133 -24.53 5.00 -6.11
N ALA A 134 -23.93 4.96 -4.91
CA ALA A 134 -24.65 4.65 -3.68
C ALA A 134 -25.73 5.69 -3.35
N GLU A 135 -25.43 6.99 -3.38
CA GLU A 135 -26.39 8.08 -3.11
C GLU A 135 -27.65 7.99 -3.98
N LEU A 136 -27.46 7.72 -5.28
CA LEU A 136 -28.58 7.59 -6.22
C LEU A 136 -29.48 6.39 -5.89
N LEU A 137 -28.92 5.34 -5.29
CA LEU A 137 -29.67 4.15 -4.87
C LEU A 137 -30.27 4.27 -3.46
N SER A 138 -29.85 5.23 -2.63
CA SER A 138 -30.24 5.34 -1.22
C SER A 138 -31.76 5.44 -1.00
N GLY A 139 -32.49 6.01 -1.96
CA GLY A 139 -33.96 6.13 -1.93
C GLY A 139 -34.72 4.90 -2.43
N SER A 140 -34.05 3.86 -2.92
CA SER A 140 -34.72 2.71 -3.52
C SER A 140 -35.50 1.87 -2.48
N PRO A 141 -36.76 1.47 -2.77
CA PRO A 141 -37.47 0.50 -1.94
C PRO A 141 -36.99 -0.94 -2.21
N ALA A 142 -36.26 -1.19 -3.30
CA ALA A 142 -35.83 -2.53 -3.71
C ALA A 142 -34.45 -2.90 -3.16
N VAL A 143 -33.56 -1.92 -3.00
CA VAL A 143 -32.17 -2.13 -2.58
C VAL A 143 -31.72 -1.15 -1.49
N ARG A 144 -30.65 -1.48 -0.78
CA ARG A 144 -29.98 -0.58 0.15
C ARG A 144 -28.48 -0.62 -0.12
N PRO A 145 -27.87 0.45 -0.64
CA PRO A 145 -26.42 0.54 -0.78
C PRO A 145 -25.75 0.76 0.58
N SER A 146 -24.52 0.29 0.73
CA SER A 146 -23.60 0.67 1.81
C SER A 146 -23.12 2.12 1.62
N ASP A 147 -22.57 2.70 2.69
CA ASP A 147 -21.78 3.93 2.61
C ASP A 147 -20.31 3.59 2.29
N PRO A 148 -19.84 3.78 1.04
CA PRO A 148 -18.56 3.25 0.61
C PRO A 148 -17.40 4.18 1.02
N GLN A 149 -16.39 3.61 1.67
CA GLN A 149 -15.11 4.27 1.96
C GLN A 149 -14.06 4.05 0.85
N THR A 150 -14.37 3.16 -0.10
CA THR A 150 -13.53 2.77 -1.24
C THR A 150 -14.35 2.78 -2.53
N ASN A 151 -13.78 2.28 -3.62
CA ASN A 151 -14.46 2.11 -4.90
C ASN A 151 -15.52 0.98 -4.92
N ILE A 152 -15.73 0.29 -3.79
CA ILE A 152 -16.64 -0.85 -3.66
C ILE A 152 -17.94 -0.43 -2.96
N VAL A 153 -19.08 -0.72 -3.60
CA VAL A 153 -20.42 -0.54 -3.04
C VAL A 153 -21.10 -1.89 -2.85
N MET A 154 -21.48 -2.17 -1.61
CA MET A 154 -22.29 -3.33 -1.27
C MET A 154 -23.76 -2.96 -1.34
N VAL A 155 -24.54 -3.69 -2.14
CA VAL A 155 -25.96 -3.40 -2.39
C VAL A 155 -26.80 -4.54 -1.81
N ASP A 156 -27.42 -4.31 -0.66
CA ASP A 156 -28.34 -5.26 -0.03
C ASP A 156 -29.68 -5.28 -0.79
N LEU A 157 -30.22 -6.47 -1.03
CA LEU A 157 -31.57 -6.63 -1.58
C LEU A 157 -32.59 -6.54 -0.44
N ARG A 158 -33.62 -5.71 -0.58
CA ARG A 158 -34.66 -5.53 0.45
C ARG A 158 -35.82 -6.51 0.31
N ARG A 159 -36.17 -6.88 -0.92
CA ARG A 159 -37.31 -7.76 -1.21
C ARG A 159 -36.91 -9.23 -1.02
N GLU A 160 -37.75 -10.03 -0.39
CA GLU A 160 -37.45 -11.45 -0.14
C GLU A 160 -37.42 -12.29 -1.42
N ARG A 161 -38.28 -11.95 -2.39
CA ARG A 161 -38.34 -12.61 -3.71
C ARG A 161 -37.07 -12.43 -4.56
N ASP A 162 -36.26 -11.41 -4.24
CA ASP A 162 -35.09 -11.06 -5.03
C ASP A 162 -33.86 -11.79 -4.48
N THR A 163 -33.26 -12.67 -5.30
CA THR A 163 -31.97 -13.31 -4.99
C THR A 163 -30.83 -12.59 -5.71
N PRO A 164 -29.60 -12.59 -5.16
CA PRO A 164 -28.45 -12.00 -5.85
C PRO A 164 -28.25 -12.52 -7.28
N GLU A 165 -28.44 -13.82 -7.50
CA GLU A 165 -28.27 -14.45 -8.82
C GLU A 165 -29.32 -13.95 -9.81
N SER A 166 -30.59 -13.98 -9.42
CA SER A 166 -31.69 -13.54 -10.29
C SER A 166 -31.64 -12.05 -10.58
N VAL A 167 -31.31 -11.22 -9.59
CA VAL A 167 -31.16 -9.77 -9.76
C VAL A 167 -29.95 -9.45 -10.62
N SER A 168 -28.79 -10.06 -10.35
CA SER A 168 -27.57 -9.87 -11.15
C SER A 168 -27.82 -10.19 -12.63
N GLN A 169 -28.53 -11.30 -12.91
CA GLN A 169 -28.86 -11.69 -14.28
C GLN A 169 -29.78 -10.68 -14.97
N ARG A 170 -30.82 -10.20 -14.29
CA ARG A 170 -31.74 -9.17 -14.83
C ARG A 170 -31.00 -7.86 -15.11
N LEU A 171 -30.16 -7.40 -14.18
CA LEU A 171 -29.35 -6.20 -14.38
C LEU A 171 -28.37 -6.36 -15.54
N ALA A 172 -27.74 -7.54 -15.66
CA ALA A 172 -26.81 -7.82 -16.75
C ALA A 172 -27.52 -7.76 -18.12
N GLN A 173 -28.74 -8.26 -18.22
CA GLN A 173 -29.59 -8.14 -19.41
C GLN A 173 -29.96 -6.69 -19.72
N ALA A 174 -30.13 -5.85 -18.69
CA ALA A 174 -30.37 -4.42 -18.81
C ALA A 174 -29.07 -3.60 -19.06
N GLY A 175 -27.91 -4.25 -19.14
CA GLY A 175 -26.64 -3.63 -19.49
C GLY A 175 -25.76 -3.20 -18.30
N VAL A 176 -26.06 -3.65 -17.08
CA VAL A 176 -25.27 -3.35 -15.87
C VAL A 176 -24.91 -4.62 -15.13
N ARG A 177 -23.62 -4.85 -14.87
CA ARG A 177 -23.16 -6.07 -14.18
C ARG A 177 -22.77 -5.76 -12.73
N LEU A 178 -23.49 -6.39 -11.80
CA LEU A 178 -23.10 -6.46 -10.39
C LEU A 178 -22.88 -7.92 -10.02
N ALA A 179 -21.89 -8.20 -9.17
CA ALA A 179 -21.55 -9.58 -8.78
C ALA A 179 -22.35 -10.01 -7.54
N PRO A 180 -22.96 -11.22 -7.52
CA PRO A 180 -23.48 -11.83 -6.30
C PRO A 180 -22.41 -11.89 -5.19
N TRP A 181 -22.80 -11.55 -3.95
CA TRP A 181 -21.93 -11.59 -2.80
C TRP A 181 -22.68 -12.05 -1.54
N GLY A 182 -22.62 -13.35 -1.27
CA GLY A 182 -23.39 -13.96 -0.18
C GLY A 182 -24.91 -13.98 -0.48
N PRO A 183 -25.75 -14.28 0.53
CA PRO A 183 -27.14 -14.68 0.28
C PRO A 183 -28.10 -13.52 -0.07
N ARG A 184 -27.73 -12.26 0.22
CA ARG A 184 -28.65 -11.11 0.15
C ARG A 184 -28.07 -9.85 -0.47
N ARG A 185 -26.90 -9.93 -1.10
CA ARG A 185 -26.14 -8.74 -1.51
C ARG A 185 -25.50 -8.91 -2.87
N LEU A 186 -25.39 -7.77 -3.56
CA LEU A 186 -24.61 -7.59 -4.76
C LEU A 186 -23.41 -6.67 -4.48
N ARG A 187 -22.32 -6.88 -5.20
CA ARG A 187 -21.11 -6.05 -5.16
C ARG A 187 -21.01 -5.27 -6.48
N ALA A 188 -21.02 -3.95 -6.37
CA ALA A 188 -20.64 -3.03 -7.43
C ALA A 188 -19.24 -2.49 -7.15
N VAL A 189 -18.44 -2.31 -8.19
CA VAL A 189 -17.08 -1.77 -8.08
C VAL A 189 -16.90 -0.74 -9.20
N THR A 190 -16.48 0.47 -8.85
CA THR A 190 -16.07 1.49 -9.82
C THR A 190 -14.57 1.37 -10.08
N HIS A 191 -14.13 1.67 -11.30
CA HIS A 191 -12.75 1.43 -11.73
C HIS A 191 -12.39 2.27 -12.96
N LEU A 192 -11.19 2.04 -13.51
CA LEU A 192 -10.59 2.76 -14.64
C LEU A 192 -11.52 3.03 -15.83
N ASP A 193 -12.41 2.08 -16.12
CA ASP A 193 -13.28 2.13 -17.30
C ASP A 193 -14.71 2.58 -16.98
N VAL A 194 -14.97 3.00 -15.73
CA VAL A 194 -16.29 3.48 -15.29
C VAL A 194 -16.19 4.98 -15.05
N SER A 195 -16.72 5.77 -15.99
CA SER A 195 -16.83 7.21 -15.82
C SER A 195 -17.93 7.58 -14.82
N ARG A 196 -17.95 8.86 -14.41
CA ARG A 196 -19.05 9.43 -13.62
C ARG A 196 -20.41 9.19 -14.30
N ALA A 197 -20.49 9.42 -15.61
CA ALA A 197 -21.71 9.23 -16.38
C ALA A 197 -22.15 7.75 -16.43
N ASP A 198 -21.19 6.83 -16.51
CA ASP A 198 -21.47 5.38 -16.47
C ASP A 198 -22.01 4.97 -15.11
N ALA A 199 -21.44 5.47 -14.02
CA ALA A 199 -21.94 5.21 -12.67
C ALA A 199 -23.38 5.73 -12.48
N GLU A 200 -23.71 6.94 -12.96
CA GLU A 200 -25.08 7.47 -12.89
C GLU A 200 -26.06 6.70 -13.78
N ARG A 201 -25.62 6.33 -14.98
CA ARG A 201 -26.40 5.48 -15.89
C ARG A 201 -26.65 4.11 -15.26
N ALA A 202 -25.65 3.52 -14.63
CA ALA A 202 -25.78 2.23 -13.95
C ALA A 202 -26.80 2.31 -12.81
N ALA A 203 -26.75 3.36 -11.98
CA ALA A 203 -27.72 3.55 -10.91
C ALA A 203 -29.15 3.67 -11.44
N ARG A 204 -29.38 4.42 -12.53
CA ARG A 204 -30.69 4.52 -13.19
C ARG A 204 -31.20 3.17 -13.68
N ILE A 205 -30.38 2.41 -14.39
CA ILE A 205 -30.75 1.07 -14.86
C ILE A 205 -31.11 0.15 -13.70
N VAL A 206 -30.38 0.23 -12.58
CA VAL A 206 -30.71 -0.53 -11.36
C VAL A 206 -32.08 -0.14 -10.81
N LEU A 207 -32.37 1.16 -10.69
CA LEU A 207 -33.65 1.65 -10.20
C LEU A 207 -34.81 1.26 -11.10
N GLU A 208 -34.65 1.36 -12.42
CA GLU A 208 -35.67 1.02 -13.42
C GLU A 208 -35.94 -0.48 -13.48
N THR A 209 -34.88 -1.30 -13.46
CA THR A 209 -34.99 -2.77 -13.52
C THR A 209 -35.60 -3.36 -12.24
N LEU A 210 -35.43 -2.67 -11.11
CA LEU A 210 -35.88 -3.12 -9.80
C LEU A 210 -37.05 -2.32 -9.24
N ALA A 211 -37.63 -1.38 -10.00
CA ALA A 211 -38.90 -0.75 -9.66
C ALA A 211 -39.98 -1.82 -9.41
#